data_AF-A0A5E4KNV8-F1
#
_entry.id   AF-A0A5E4KNV8-F1
#
_cell.length_a   1.000
_cell.length_b   1.000
_cell.length_c   1.000
_cell.angle_alpha   90.00
_cell.angle_beta   90.00
_cell.angle_gamma   90.00
#
_symmetry.space_group_name_H-M   'P 1'
#
loop_
_entity.id
_entity.type
_entity.pdbx_description
1 polymer ?
#
loop_
_entity_poly.entity_id
_entity_poly.type
_entity_poly.pdbx_seq_one_letter_code
_entity_poly.pdbx_strand_id
1 'polypeptide(L)'
;MIEYTKELNLLVRPAVEKTYKRLDEENRGYLMGGKMQTVEIMEETLESESNEIALYFAMSRKAEEEGFTEIAQYLKEIAMDEAWHAAEFAMLLGKIKDTASNLETMLEDEIKTEKEKEEAAKVAISEGNDNAFRVFTWSMYGERNHKEGIKKALSKLREKVKSKTTHH
;
A
#
# COMPACT_ATOMS: atom_id res chain seq x y z
N MET A 1 -23.79 14.29 -20.77
CA MET A 1 -23.83 12.82 -20.72
C MET A 1 -22.88 12.32 -21.79
N ILE A 2 -21.62 12.10 -21.40
CA ILE A 2 -20.52 11.82 -22.33
C ILE A 2 -20.73 10.42 -22.94
N GLU A 3 -20.69 10.33 -24.26
CA GLU A 3 -20.81 9.09 -25.04
C GLU A 3 -19.62 8.15 -24.76
N TYR A 4 -19.75 7.28 -23.76
CA TYR A 4 -18.71 6.29 -23.39
C TYR A 4 -19.10 4.82 -23.67
N THR A 5 -20.06 4.56 -24.56
CA THR A 5 -20.77 3.26 -24.54
C THR A 5 -20.70 2.41 -25.82
N LYS A 6 -19.60 2.42 -26.56
CA LYS A 6 -19.38 1.37 -27.60
C LYS A 6 -18.04 0.62 -27.50
N GLU A 7 -16.95 1.25 -27.09
CA GLU A 7 -15.66 0.55 -26.97
C GLU A 7 -15.52 -0.27 -25.68
N LEU A 8 -16.12 0.17 -24.55
CA LEU A 8 -16.09 -0.55 -23.28
C LEU A 8 -16.86 -1.88 -23.29
N ASN A 9 -17.87 -2.02 -24.16
CA ASN A 9 -18.62 -3.28 -24.28
C ASN A 9 -17.82 -4.42 -24.92
N LEU A 10 -16.64 -4.16 -25.49
CA LEU A 10 -15.71 -5.19 -25.96
C LEU A 10 -14.76 -5.70 -24.86
N LEU A 11 -14.72 -5.06 -23.68
CA LEU A 11 -13.81 -5.39 -22.57
C LEU A 11 -14.45 -6.21 -21.45
N VAL A 12 -15.78 -6.35 -21.44
CA VAL A 12 -16.49 -7.21 -20.48
C VAL A 12 -16.38 -8.67 -20.97
N ARG A 13 -15.20 -9.27 -20.80
CA ARG A 13 -15.07 -10.72 -20.88
C ARG A 13 -15.87 -11.33 -19.70
N PRO A 14 -16.61 -12.44 -19.89
CA PRO A 14 -17.24 -13.12 -18.78
C PRO A 14 -16.19 -13.41 -17.73
N ALA A 15 -16.51 -13.17 -16.45
CA ALA A 15 -15.60 -13.32 -15.31
C ALA A 15 -14.91 -14.69 -15.39
N VAL A 16 -13.71 -14.71 -15.96
CA VAL A 16 -12.86 -15.88 -15.97
C VAL A 16 -12.42 -16.02 -14.52
N GLU A 17 -12.68 -17.19 -13.95
CA GLU A 17 -12.25 -17.60 -12.61
C GLU A 17 -10.92 -16.93 -12.24
N LYS A 18 -10.88 -16.22 -11.10
CA LYS A 18 -9.72 -15.44 -10.60
C LYS A 18 -8.52 -16.36 -10.30
N THR A 19 -7.93 -16.98 -11.31
CA THR A 19 -6.61 -17.60 -11.23
C THR A 19 -5.61 -16.59 -11.77
N TYR A 20 -5.21 -15.65 -10.92
CA TYR A 20 -4.14 -14.71 -11.24
C TYR A 20 -2.83 -15.50 -11.38
N LYS A 21 -2.30 -15.60 -12.59
CA LYS A 21 -0.90 -15.99 -12.77
C LYS A 21 -0.04 -14.81 -12.31
N ARG A 22 0.59 -14.96 -11.15
CA ARG A 22 1.54 -14.00 -10.58
C ARG A 22 2.68 -13.75 -11.59
N LEU A 23 3.14 -12.51 -11.72
CA LEU A 23 4.38 -12.21 -12.44
C LEU A 23 5.55 -12.89 -11.72
N ASP A 24 5.94 -14.07 -12.17
CA ASP A 24 7.24 -14.68 -11.85
C ASP A 24 8.27 -14.31 -12.95
N GLU A 25 9.54 -14.63 -12.69
CA GLU A 25 10.65 -14.32 -13.61
C GLU A 25 10.47 -14.92 -15.01
N GLU A 26 9.74 -16.03 -15.13
CA GLU A 26 9.42 -16.73 -16.39
C GLU A 26 8.27 -16.05 -17.16
N ASN A 27 7.24 -15.56 -16.47
CA ASN A 27 6.08 -14.88 -17.07
C ASN A 27 6.34 -13.40 -17.40
N ARG A 28 7.44 -12.80 -16.90
CA ARG A 28 7.90 -11.48 -17.37
C ARG A 28 8.02 -11.45 -18.89
N GLY A 29 8.57 -12.50 -19.51
CA GLY A 29 8.75 -12.56 -20.97
C GLY A 29 7.43 -12.65 -21.75
N TYR A 30 6.41 -13.32 -21.20
CA TYR A 30 5.14 -13.56 -21.90
C TYR A 30 4.19 -12.36 -21.83
N LEU A 31 4.19 -11.61 -20.73
CA LEU A 31 3.43 -10.36 -20.59
C LEU A 31 4.15 -9.15 -21.21
N MET A 32 5.50 -9.14 -21.25
CA MET A 32 6.26 -8.14 -22.02
C MET A 32 6.06 -8.24 -23.54
N GLY A 33 5.51 -9.37 -24.02
CA GLY A 33 5.03 -9.52 -25.41
C GLY A 33 3.79 -8.66 -25.72
N GLY A 34 3.11 -8.15 -24.70
CA GLY A 34 1.93 -7.27 -24.77
C GLY A 34 2.18 -5.88 -24.18
N LYS A 35 3.15 -5.15 -24.77
CA LYS A 35 3.46 -3.71 -24.65
C LYS A 35 3.81 -3.18 -23.24
N MET A 36 5.08 -2.74 -23.09
CA MET A 36 5.64 -1.90 -22.01
C MET A 36 4.62 -0.91 -21.40
N GLN A 37 3.79 -0.31 -22.25
CA GLN A 37 2.73 0.62 -21.90
C GLN A 37 1.76 0.10 -20.81
N THR A 38 1.39 -1.18 -20.79
CA THR A 38 0.43 -1.69 -19.78
C THR A 38 1.07 -1.74 -18.39
N VAL A 39 2.35 -2.12 -18.31
CA VAL A 39 3.09 -2.16 -17.04
C VAL A 39 3.28 -0.74 -16.52
N GLU A 40 3.66 0.19 -17.39
CA GLU A 40 3.79 1.62 -17.06
C GLU A 40 2.48 2.20 -16.55
N ILE A 41 1.37 1.97 -17.25
CA ILE A 41 0.03 2.40 -16.80
C ILE A 41 -0.31 1.80 -15.41
N MET A 42 0.00 0.53 -15.16
CA MET A 42 -0.26 -0.08 -13.84
C MET A 42 0.62 0.53 -12.74
N GLU A 43 1.86 0.89 -13.04
CA GLU A 43 2.75 1.57 -12.07
C GLU A 43 2.25 2.98 -11.76
N GLU A 44 1.88 3.75 -12.78
CA GLU A 44 1.27 5.07 -12.63
C GLU A 44 -0.06 4.99 -11.86
N THR A 45 -0.89 4.00 -12.16
CA THR A 45 -2.16 3.80 -11.46
C THR A 45 -1.92 3.45 -10.00
N LEU A 46 -0.99 2.53 -9.71
CA LEU A 46 -0.62 2.20 -8.33
C LEU A 46 -0.17 3.45 -7.55
N GLU A 47 0.64 4.32 -8.15
CA GLU A 47 1.10 5.56 -7.53
C GLU A 47 -0.06 6.53 -7.28
N SER A 48 -0.91 6.74 -8.29
CA SER A 48 -2.09 7.63 -8.19
C SER A 48 -3.04 7.17 -7.08
N GLU A 49 -3.45 5.90 -7.12
CA GLU A 49 -4.35 5.30 -6.13
C GLU A 49 -3.76 5.40 -4.72
N SER A 50 -2.45 5.14 -4.57
CA SER A 50 -1.76 5.26 -3.27
C SER A 50 -1.77 6.70 -2.74
N ASN A 51 -1.64 7.70 -3.62
CA ASN A 51 -1.68 9.11 -3.24
C ASN A 51 -3.11 9.56 -2.85
N GLU A 52 -4.13 9.06 -3.54
CA GLU A 52 -5.54 9.35 -3.26
C GLU A 52 -5.96 8.93 -1.85
N ILE A 53 -5.47 7.78 -1.36
CA ILE A 53 -5.72 7.31 0.02
C ILE A 53 -5.40 8.40 1.06
N ALA A 54 -4.21 9.02 0.95
CA ALA A 54 -3.78 10.04 1.89
C ALA A 54 -4.65 11.31 1.81
N LEU A 55 -5.01 11.71 0.58
CA LEU A 55 -5.87 12.87 0.34
C LEU A 55 -7.28 12.64 0.89
N TYR A 56 -7.88 11.47 0.66
CA TYR A 56 -9.23 11.16 1.14
C TYR A 56 -9.31 11.04 2.66
N PHE A 57 -8.27 10.51 3.33
CA PHE A 57 -8.21 10.57 4.80
C PHE A 57 -8.09 12.02 5.33
N ALA A 58 -7.32 12.88 4.65
CA ALA A 58 -7.22 14.29 5.02
C ALA A 58 -8.55 15.04 4.81
N MET A 59 -9.24 14.78 3.68
CA MET A 59 -10.57 15.32 3.40
C MET A 59 -11.60 14.81 4.40
N SER A 60 -11.54 13.53 4.76
CA SER A 60 -12.41 12.92 5.78
C SER A 60 -12.28 13.65 7.12
N ARG A 61 -11.04 13.85 7.59
CA ARG A 61 -10.78 14.59 8.83
C ARG A 61 -11.29 16.03 8.74
N LYS A 62 -11.12 16.69 7.60
CA LYS A 62 -11.65 18.04 7.38
C LYS A 62 -13.17 18.08 7.47
N ALA A 63 -13.86 17.09 6.90
CA ALA A 63 -15.31 16.95 6.99
C ALA A 63 -15.77 16.70 8.45
N GLU A 64 -15.02 15.93 9.26
CA GLU A 64 -15.31 15.77 10.70
C GLU A 64 -15.18 17.11 11.45
N GLU A 65 -14.10 17.87 11.18
CA GLU A 65 -13.86 19.19 11.79
C GLU A 65 -14.98 20.20 11.46
N GLU A 66 -15.62 20.06 10.29
CA GLU A 66 -16.74 20.88 9.84
C GLU A 66 -18.12 20.35 10.30
N GLY A 67 -18.16 19.20 10.96
CA GLY A 67 -19.40 18.59 11.49
C GLY A 67 -20.15 17.69 10.50
N PHE A 68 -19.56 17.36 9.35
CA PHE A 68 -20.15 16.47 8.34
C PHE A 68 -19.74 15.01 8.53
N THR A 69 -20.18 14.39 9.63
CA THR A 69 -19.75 13.04 10.01
C THR A 69 -20.06 11.95 8.97
N GLU A 70 -21.22 12.02 8.30
CA GLU A 70 -21.58 11.05 7.25
C GLU A 70 -20.65 11.15 6.02
N ILE A 71 -20.31 12.38 5.62
CA ILE A 71 -19.37 12.62 4.51
C ILE A 71 -17.97 12.14 4.90
N ALA A 72 -17.54 12.41 6.13
CA ALA A 72 -16.26 11.92 6.62
C ALA A 72 -16.17 10.40 6.59
N GLN A 73 -17.23 9.70 7.02
CA GLN A 73 -17.29 8.25 6.98
C GLN A 73 -17.22 7.72 5.55
N TYR A 74 -18.00 8.30 4.63
CA TYR A 74 -17.98 7.94 3.22
C TYR A 74 -16.60 8.14 2.58
N LEU A 75 -15.89 9.22 2.91
CA LEU A 75 -14.52 9.46 2.43
C LEU A 75 -13.52 8.41 2.94
N LYS A 76 -13.71 7.87 4.15
CA LYS A 76 -12.89 6.74 4.64
C LYS A 76 -13.17 5.45 3.87
N GLU A 77 -14.42 5.24 3.46
CA GLU A 77 -14.81 4.09 2.64
C GLU A 77 -14.14 4.16 1.26
N ILE A 78 -14.19 5.32 0.60
CA ILE A 78 -13.48 5.55 -0.66
C ILE A 78 -11.96 5.32 -0.49
N ALA A 79 -11.34 5.86 0.56
CA ALA A 79 -9.92 5.65 0.83
C ALA A 79 -9.56 4.15 1.00
N MET A 80 -10.48 3.35 1.53
CA MET A 80 -10.30 1.89 1.64
C MET A 80 -10.49 1.18 0.30
N ASP A 81 -11.40 1.64 -0.55
CA ASP A 81 -11.58 1.10 -1.90
C ASP A 81 -10.32 1.35 -2.76
N GLU A 82 -9.77 2.56 -2.74
CA GLU A 82 -8.52 2.86 -3.48
C GLU A 82 -7.32 2.08 -2.92
N ALA A 83 -7.29 1.82 -1.60
CA ALA A 83 -6.29 0.93 -1.02
C ALA A 83 -6.37 -0.50 -1.58
N TRP A 84 -7.59 -1.01 -1.83
CA TRP A 84 -7.78 -2.31 -2.47
C TRP A 84 -7.44 -2.28 -3.96
N HIS A 85 -7.77 -1.21 -4.68
CA HIS A 85 -7.36 -1.03 -6.08
C HIS A 85 -5.83 -1.03 -6.20
N ALA A 86 -5.13 -0.23 -5.40
CA ALA A 86 -3.67 -0.21 -5.31
C ALA A 86 -3.10 -1.60 -4.98
N ALA A 87 -3.69 -2.33 -4.04
CA ALA A 87 -3.23 -3.66 -3.67
C ALA A 87 -3.30 -4.67 -4.84
N GLU A 88 -4.37 -4.64 -5.65
CA GLU A 88 -4.51 -5.49 -6.84
C GLU A 88 -3.41 -5.18 -7.88
N PHE A 89 -3.11 -3.89 -8.13
CA PHE A 89 -2.02 -3.52 -9.02
C PHE A 89 -0.64 -3.92 -8.48
N ALA A 90 -0.38 -3.75 -7.19
CA ALA A 90 0.87 -4.20 -6.57
C ALA A 90 1.06 -5.72 -6.69
N MET A 91 -0.02 -6.50 -6.56
CA MET A 91 0.00 -7.94 -6.79
C MET A 91 0.26 -8.29 -8.26
N LEU A 92 -0.42 -7.63 -9.20
CA LEU A 92 -0.24 -7.83 -10.63
C LEU A 92 1.19 -7.47 -11.07
N LEU A 93 1.77 -6.40 -10.53
CA LEU A 93 3.14 -5.95 -10.79
C LEU A 93 4.21 -6.84 -10.11
N GLY A 94 3.82 -7.86 -9.35
CA GLY A 94 4.75 -8.77 -8.69
C GLY A 94 5.54 -8.13 -7.55
N LYS A 95 5.03 -7.04 -6.95
CA LYS A 95 5.69 -6.34 -5.83
C LYS A 95 5.57 -7.10 -4.50
N ILE A 96 4.73 -8.13 -4.43
CA ILE A 96 4.44 -8.91 -3.21
C ILE A 96 5.05 -10.31 -3.27
N LYS A 97 5.86 -10.67 -2.26
CA LYS A 97 6.51 -11.99 -2.09
C LYS A 97 5.70 -12.88 -1.12
N ASP A 98 6.33 -13.92 -0.56
CA ASP A 98 5.75 -14.67 0.54
C ASP A 98 5.69 -13.84 1.85
N THR A 99 4.86 -14.27 2.80
CA THR A 99 4.62 -13.52 4.04
C THR A 99 5.88 -13.29 4.87
N ALA A 100 6.81 -14.25 4.92
CA ALA A 100 8.03 -14.08 5.72
C ALA A 100 8.94 -13.04 5.06
N SER A 101 9.19 -13.17 3.76
CA SER A 101 10.01 -12.22 2.99
C SER A 101 9.44 -10.80 3.05
N ASN A 102 8.12 -10.64 2.90
CA ASN A 102 7.48 -9.31 2.99
C ASN A 102 7.67 -8.69 4.37
N LEU A 103 7.46 -9.45 5.45
CA LEU A 103 7.65 -8.94 6.81
C LEU A 103 9.11 -8.61 7.13
N GLU A 104 10.07 -9.34 6.57
CA GLU A 104 11.50 -9.05 6.72
C GLU A 104 11.87 -7.75 5.98
N THR A 105 11.40 -7.56 4.74
CA THR A 105 11.57 -6.29 4.01
C THR A 105 10.91 -5.12 4.75
N MET A 106 9.67 -5.28 5.21
CA MET A 106 8.99 -4.24 6.00
C MET A 106 9.76 -3.87 7.27
N LEU A 107 10.36 -4.84 7.97
CA LEU A 107 11.13 -4.55 9.17
C LEU A 107 12.36 -3.68 8.86
N GLU A 108 13.06 -3.98 7.77
CA GLU A 108 14.22 -3.19 7.32
C GLU A 108 13.82 -1.77 6.93
N ASP A 109 12.72 -1.65 6.18
CA ASP A 109 12.17 -0.36 5.76
C ASP A 109 11.76 0.49 6.96
N GLU A 110 11.04 -0.08 7.93
CA GLU A 110 10.62 0.63 9.15
C GLU A 110 11.81 1.07 10.02
N ILE A 111 12.91 0.30 10.06
CA ILE A 111 14.16 0.72 10.74
C ILE A 111 14.79 1.92 10.04
N LYS A 112 14.78 1.91 8.70
CA LYS A 112 15.32 3.01 7.90
C LYS A 112 14.45 4.25 8.03
N THR A 113 13.14 4.13 7.85
CA THR A 113 12.18 5.24 7.88
C THR A 113 12.09 5.88 9.25
N GLU A 114 12.25 5.14 10.35
CA GLU A 114 12.37 5.77 11.67
C GLU A 114 13.54 6.75 11.72
N LYS A 115 14.73 6.33 11.25
CA LYS A 115 15.92 7.20 11.25
C LYS A 115 15.72 8.42 10.34
N GLU A 116 15.15 8.20 9.16
CA GLU A 116 14.84 9.29 8.23
C GLU A 116 13.88 10.31 8.85
N LYS A 117 12.85 9.86 9.55
CA LYS A 117 11.90 10.75 10.26
C LYS A 117 12.52 11.44 11.46
N GLU A 118 13.47 10.81 12.15
CA GLU A 118 14.24 11.45 13.21
C GLU A 118 15.07 12.62 12.66
N GLU A 119 15.79 12.41 11.55
CA GLU A 119 16.57 13.46 10.90
C GLU A 119 15.66 14.56 10.32
N ALA A 120 14.52 14.20 9.72
CA ALA A 120 13.55 15.17 9.22
C ALA A 120 12.95 16.02 10.37
N ALA A 121 12.72 15.43 11.54
CA ALA A 121 12.30 16.17 12.73
C ALA A 121 13.37 17.18 13.17
N LYS A 122 14.66 16.80 13.19
CA LYS A 122 15.78 17.70 13.53
C LYS A 122 15.87 18.89 12.57
N VAL A 123 15.67 18.65 11.27
CA VAL A 123 15.60 19.72 10.27
C VAL A 123 14.41 20.64 10.54
N ALA A 124 13.21 20.08 10.69
CA ALA A 124 11.99 20.86 10.90
C ALA A 124 12.06 21.76 12.14
N ILE A 125 12.60 21.27 13.26
CA ILE A 125 12.77 22.11 14.46
C ILE A 125 13.84 23.20 14.26
N SER A 126 14.92 22.91 13.52
CA SER A 126 15.96 23.90 13.22
C SER A 126 15.44 25.05 12.33
N GLU A 127 14.44 24.77 11.49
CA GLU A 127 13.77 25.74 10.63
C GLU A 127 12.61 26.46 11.34
N GLY A 128 12.28 26.09 12.58
CA GLY A 128 11.13 26.63 13.31
C GLY A 128 9.77 26.15 12.79
N ASN A 129 9.74 25.05 12.03
CA ASN A 129 8.49 24.45 11.53
C ASN A 129 7.91 23.45 12.54
N ASP A 130 7.27 23.98 13.58
CA ASP A 130 6.70 23.19 14.68
C ASP A 130 5.67 22.14 14.21
N ASN A 131 4.90 22.48 13.17
CA ASN A 131 3.89 21.57 12.62
C ASN A 131 4.55 20.34 11.96
N ALA A 132 5.56 20.56 11.12
CA ALA A 132 6.30 19.47 10.50
C ALA A 132 7.06 18.66 11.55
N PHE A 133 7.72 19.33 12.52
CA PHE A 133 8.40 18.67 13.62
C PHE A 133 7.47 17.72 14.39
N ARG A 134 6.26 18.18 14.73
CA ARG A 134 5.25 17.36 15.41
C ARG A 134 4.88 16.12 14.59
N VAL A 135 4.64 16.27 13.30
CA VAL A 135 4.22 15.16 12.42
C VAL A 135 5.36 14.15 12.22
N PHE A 136 6.58 14.62 11.96
CA PHE A 136 7.75 13.73 11.83
C PHE A 136 8.03 12.98 13.14
N THR A 137 7.98 13.67 14.27
CA THR A 137 8.19 13.04 15.58
C THR A 137 7.12 11.99 15.89
N TRP A 138 5.83 12.33 15.70
CA TRP A 138 4.74 11.39 15.94
C TRP A 138 4.82 10.17 15.04
N SER A 139 5.04 10.37 13.74
CA SER A 139 5.14 9.28 12.77
C SER A 139 6.40 8.42 12.97
N MET A 140 7.51 8.99 13.46
CA MET A 140 8.70 8.24 13.89
C MET A 140 8.38 7.27 15.04
N TYR A 141 7.60 7.70 16.04
CA TYR A 141 7.13 6.80 17.10
C TYR A 141 6.15 5.73 16.56
N GLY A 142 5.39 6.05 15.51
CA GLY A 142 4.63 5.09 14.73
C GLY A 142 5.51 3.95 14.20
N GLU A 143 6.60 4.28 13.53
CA GLU A 143 7.51 3.29 12.94
C GLU A 143 8.13 2.40 14.01
N ARG A 144 8.48 2.96 15.18
CA ARG A 144 8.93 2.15 16.34
C ARG A 144 7.91 1.08 16.71
N ASN A 145 6.64 1.43 16.78
CA ASN A 145 5.58 0.48 17.11
C ASN A 145 5.39 -0.56 15.98
N HIS A 146 5.45 -0.14 14.72
CA HIS A 146 5.35 -1.03 13.57
C HIS A 146 6.46 -2.09 13.59
N LYS A 147 7.73 -1.68 13.80
CA LYS A 147 8.86 -2.61 13.92
C LYS A 147 8.66 -3.66 15.00
N GLU A 148 8.24 -3.25 16.20
CA GLU A 148 8.01 -4.20 17.29
C GLU A 148 6.83 -5.14 16.98
N GLY A 149 5.78 -4.62 16.34
CA GLY A 149 4.69 -5.43 15.81
C GLY A 149 5.15 -6.47 14.79
N ILE A 150 5.97 -6.07 13.83
CA ILE A 150 6.51 -6.92 12.76
C ILE A 150 7.44 -8.00 13.35
N LYS A 151 8.35 -7.64 14.28
CA LYS A 151 9.20 -8.62 14.99
C LYS A 151 8.36 -9.70 15.68
N LYS A 152 7.28 -9.30 16.36
CA LYS A 152 6.36 -10.23 17.01
C LYS A 152 5.64 -11.12 15.99
N ALA A 153 5.22 -10.56 14.86
CA ALA A 153 4.59 -11.33 13.77
C ALA A 153 5.54 -12.37 13.18
N LEU A 154 6.78 -11.99 12.89
CA LEU A 154 7.84 -12.89 12.42
C LEU A 154 8.13 -14.03 13.40
N SER A 155 8.22 -13.74 14.71
CA SER A 155 8.42 -14.78 15.75
C SER A 155 7.29 -15.81 15.71
N LYS A 156 6.03 -15.35 15.72
CA LYS A 156 4.85 -16.23 15.65
C LYS A 156 4.82 -17.07 14.38
N LEU A 157 5.21 -16.48 13.24
CA LEU A 157 5.28 -17.19 11.97
C LEU A 157 6.31 -18.32 12.04
N ARG A 158 7.51 -18.04 12.56
CA ARG A 158 8.60 -19.02 12.72
C ARG A 158 8.21 -20.17 13.67
N GLU A 159 7.50 -19.88 14.76
CA GLU A 159 6.97 -20.91 15.68
C GLU A 159 5.93 -21.82 15.01
N LYS A 160 5.01 -21.24 14.22
CA LYS A 160 4.03 -22.03 13.45
C LYS A 160 4.67 -22.91 12.39
N VAL A 161 5.75 -22.45 11.76
CA VAL A 161 6.49 -23.28 10.80
C VAL A 161 7.18 -24.46 11.51
N LYS A 162 7.84 -24.20 12.65
CA LYS A 162 8.51 -25.25 13.44
C LYS A 162 7.55 -26.32 13.98
N SER A 163 6.37 -25.92 14.47
CA SER A 163 5.38 -26.87 14.99
C SER A 163 4.78 -27.79 13.91
N LYS A 164 4.72 -27.33 12.65
CA LYS A 164 4.29 -28.16 11.51
C LYS A 164 5.34 -29.19 11.10
N THR A 165 6.63 -28.90 11.22
CA THR A 165 7.71 -29.83 10.86
C THR A 165 7.99 -30.89 11.93
N THR A 166 7.56 -30.70 13.17
CA THR A 166 7.73 -31.68 14.27
C THR A 166 6.61 -32.72 14.40
N HIS A 167 5.59 -32.68 13.51
CA HIS A 167 4.43 -33.60 13.52
C HIS A 167 4.32 -34.42 12.22
N HIS A 168 5.44 -34.67 11.56
CA HIS A 168 5.63 -35.68 10.51
C HIS A 168 6.83 -36.56 10.91
#